data_AF-A0A7X9UKS3-F1
#
_entry.id   AF-A0A7X9UKS3-F1
#
_cell.length_a   1.000
_cell.length_b   1.000
_cell.length_c   1.000
_cell.angle_alpha   90.00
_cell.angle_beta   90.00
_cell.angle_gamma   90.00
#
_symmetry.space_group_name_H-M   'P 1'
#
loop_
_entity.id
_entity.type
_entity.pdbx_description
1 polymer ?
#
loop_
_entity_poly.entity_id
_entity_poly.type
_entity_poly.pdbx_seq_one_letter_code
_entity_poly.pdbx_strand_id
1 'polypeptide(L)'
;MIKPVLKDLIITGNPNIHGKLQFTETEDIGDDFYLSGTACIGTKDDTGAYNFDFGIISPKALERELKDGSDIIAGARYFIVSRLDFELITNKIKQILLNNDGDTWEDIAVNLAPYFDWEYTDSVRINSEEELLEMIRKHKEESQD
;
A
#
# COMPACT_ATOMS: atom_id res chain seq x y z
N MET A 1 -13.56 15.48 -11.19
CA MET A 1 -13.24 15.11 -9.80
C MET A 1 -13.73 13.71 -9.47
N ILE A 2 -12.78 12.80 -9.42
CA ILE A 2 -12.91 11.42 -8.96
C ILE A 2 -13.02 11.42 -7.43
N LYS A 3 -13.97 10.64 -6.91
CA LYS A 3 -14.15 10.40 -5.47
C LYS A 3 -13.77 8.95 -5.17
N PRO A 4 -12.60 8.68 -4.57
CA PRO A 4 -12.17 7.32 -4.34
C PRO A 4 -13.02 6.65 -3.26
N VAL A 5 -13.34 5.38 -3.47
CA VAL A 5 -14.02 4.54 -2.48
C VAL A 5 -13.28 3.22 -2.34
N LEU A 6 -13.26 2.71 -1.11
CA LEU A 6 -12.76 1.37 -0.84
C LEU A 6 -13.76 0.36 -1.39
N LYS A 7 -13.32 -0.47 -2.34
CA LYS A 7 -14.08 -1.55 -2.94
C LYS A 7 -13.87 -2.87 -2.22
N ASP A 8 -12.63 -3.15 -1.84
CA ASP A 8 -12.25 -4.37 -1.14
C ASP A 8 -11.01 -4.12 -0.26
N LEU A 9 -10.81 -4.99 0.73
CA LEU A 9 -9.66 -5.00 1.63
C LEU A 9 -9.13 -6.43 1.73
N ILE A 10 -7.90 -6.61 1.26
CA ILE A 10 -7.18 -7.88 1.34
C ILE A 10 -6.13 -7.73 2.43
N ILE A 11 -6.10 -8.65 3.40
CA ILE A 11 -5.04 -8.72 4.40
C ILE A 11 -4.39 -10.10 4.30
N THR A 12 -3.09 -10.12 4.08
CA THR A 12 -2.30 -11.34 3.97
C THR A 12 -1.27 -11.43 5.10
N GLY A 13 -1.01 -12.66 5.53
CA GLY A 13 -0.02 -12.97 6.55
C GLY A 13 0.91 -14.09 6.13
N ASN A 14 1.85 -14.41 7.00
CA ASN A 14 2.72 -15.55 6.80
C ASN A 14 2.00 -16.85 7.23
N PRO A 15 1.71 -17.79 6.31
CA PRO A 15 1.01 -19.02 6.64
C PRO A 15 1.80 -19.91 7.62
N ASN A 16 3.12 -19.77 7.70
CA ASN A 16 3.95 -20.51 8.66
C ASN A 16 3.81 -19.98 10.10
N ILE A 17 3.32 -18.75 10.29
CA ILE A 17 3.16 -18.11 11.60
C ILE A 17 1.69 -18.18 12.04
N HIS A 18 0.77 -17.85 11.13
CA HIS A 18 -0.65 -17.69 11.47
C HIS A 18 -1.54 -18.82 10.92
N GLY A 19 -0.97 -19.80 10.22
CA GLY A 19 -1.71 -20.93 9.65
C GLY A 19 -2.56 -20.59 8.42
N LYS A 20 -2.50 -19.35 7.92
CA LYS A 20 -3.21 -18.92 6.70
C LYS A 20 -2.47 -17.82 5.95
N LEU A 21 -2.63 -17.81 4.63
CA LEU A 21 -2.06 -16.78 3.75
C LEU A 21 -2.91 -15.50 3.74
N GLN A 22 -4.22 -15.64 3.84
CA GLN A 22 -5.16 -14.52 3.77
C GLN A 22 -6.14 -14.57 4.94
N PHE A 23 -6.39 -13.41 5.53
CA PHE A 23 -7.48 -13.18 6.47
C PHE A 23 -8.68 -12.64 5.72
N THR A 24 -9.86 -13.11 6.07
CA THR A 24 -11.13 -12.67 5.44
C THR A 24 -12.07 -11.98 6.44
N GLU A 25 -11.70 -11.99 7.72
CA GLU A 25 -12.46 -11.39 8.81
C GLU A 25 -11.54 -11.06 9.98
N THR A 26 -12.09 -10.37 10.98
CA THR A 26 -11.40 -10.09 12.25
C THR A 26 -11.10 -11.39 12.98
N GLU A 27 -9.83 -11.59 13.34
CA GLU A 27 -9.37 -12.77 14.06
C GLU A 27 -8.37 -12.38 15.15
N ASP A 28 -8.41 -13.12 16.26
CA ASP A 28 -7.40 -12.99 17.30
C ASP A 28 -6.16 -13.81 16.93
N ILE A 29 -5.15 -13.10 16.41
CA ILE A 29 -3.83 -13.64 16.10
C ILE A 29 -2.77 -13.23 17.13
N GLY A 30 -3.20 -12.72 18.28
CA GLY A 30 -2.32 -12.17 19.32
C GLY A 30 -1.91 -10.71 19.09
N ASP A 31 -0.91 -10.27 19.85
CA ASP A 31 -0.43 -8.87 19.92
C ASP A 31 0.91 -8.64 19.22
N ASP A 32 1.48 -9.69 18.61
CA ASP A 32 2.79 -9.67 17.95
C ASP A 32 2.67 -10.20 16.52
N PHE A 33 2.27 -9.31 15.62
CA PHE A 33 2.10 -9.62 14.21
C PHE A 33 2.56 -8.45 13.31
N TYR A 34 2.98 -8.83 12.11
CA TYR A 34 3.24 -7.96 10.99
C TYR A 34 2.64 -8.61 9.73
N LEU A 35 1.70 -7.91 9.10
CA LEU A 35 0.90 -8.35 7.96
C LEU A 35 1.00 -7.35 6.80
N SER A 36 0.60 -7.79 5.62
CA SER A 36 0.44 -6.93 4.45
C SER A 36 -1.04 -6.68 4.18
N GLY A 37 -1.38 -5.45 3.81
CA GLY A 37 -2.71 -5.05 3.40
C GLY A 37 -2.73 -4.48 1.99
N THR A 38 -3.81 -4.74 1.26
CA THR A 38 -4.11 -4.10 -0.03
C THR A 38 -5.50 -3.49 0.03
N ALA A 39 -5.56 -2.18 -0.14
CA ALA A 39 -6.80 -1.44 -0.31
C ALA A 39 -7.13 -1.38 -1.81
N CYS A 40 -8.20 -2.06 -2.24
CA CYS A 40 -8.68 -1.96 -3.61
C CYS A 40 -9.56 -0.71 -3.71
N ILE A 41 -9.06 0.34 -4.35
CA ILE A 41 -9.71 1.66 -4.40
C ILE A 41 -10.20 1.93 -5.82
N GLY A 42 -11.48 2.27 -5.94
CA GLY A 42 -12.14 2.55 -7.23
C GLY A 42 -13.08 3.74 -7.13
N THR A 43 -13.96 3.90 -8.11
CA THR A 43 -15.08 4.84 -8.04
C THR A 43 -16.37 4.10 -7.72
N LYS A 44 -17.36 4.76 -7.11
CA LYS A 44 -18.62 4.10 -6.69
C LYS A 44 -19.28 3.30 -7.82
N ASP A 45 -19.30 3.87 -9.02
CA ASP A 45 -20.07 3.34 -10.16
C ASP A 45 -19.26 2.37 -11.05
N ASP A 46 -17.95 2.28 -10.87
CA ASP A 46 -17.08 1.36 -11.60
C ASP A 46 -16.93 0.01 -10.86
N THR A 47 -16.80 -1.07 -11.60
CA THR A 47 -16.45 -2.40 -11.09
C THR A 47 -14.94 -2.56 -10.88
N GLY A 48 -14.12 -1.77 -11.58
CA GLY A 48 -12.67 -1.77 -11.45
C GLY A 48 -12.18 -1.12 -10.15
N ALA A 49 -10.97 -1.49 -9.76
CA ALA A 49 -10.23 -0.90 -8.64
C ALA A 49 -8.72 -0.93 -8.93
N TYR A 50 -8.01 0.03 -8.35
CA TYR A 50 -6.55 0.06 -8.27
C TYR A 50 -6.11 -0.46 -6.90
N ASN A 51 -4.96 -1.15 -6.87
CA ASN A 51 -4.43 -1.73 -5.65
C ASN A 51 -3.45 -0.77 -4.98
N PHE A 52 -3.73 -0.44 -3.72
CA PHE A 52 -2.89 0.41 -2.89
C PHE A 52 -2.42 -0.40 -1.68
N ASP A 53 -1.14 -0.71 -1.63
CA ASP A 53 -0.55 -1.60 -0.63
C ASP A 53 -0.09 -0.85 0.61
N PHE A 54 -0.11 -1.51 1.76
CA PHE A 54 0.34 -0.95 3.04
C PHE A 54 0.75 -2.07 4.02
N GLY A 55 1.57 -1.71 5.00
CA GLY A 55 1.91 -2.60 6.12
C GLY A 55 0.91 -2.47 7.27
N ILE A 56 0.65 -3.57 7.97
CA ILE A 56 -0.12 -3.58 9.23
C ILE A 56 0.78 -4.19 10.30
N ILE A 57 1.14 -3.39 11.30
CA ILE A 57 2.10 -3.82 12.32
C ILE A 57 1.58 -3.55 13.72
N SER A 58 1.74 -4.53 14.60
CA SER A 58 1.48 -4.36 16.03
C SER A 58 2.63 -3.61 16.72
N PRO A 59 2.39 -2.86 17.82
CA PRO A 59 3.47 -2.21 18.57
C PRO A 59 4.58 -3.17 19.01
N LYS A 60 4.23 -4.40 19.38
CA LYS A 60 5.20 -5.41 19.82
C LYS A 60 6.02 -5.96 18.66
N ALA A 61 5.41 -6.19 17.50
CA ALA A 61 6.17 -6.52 16.29
C ALA A 61 7.09 -5.38 15.90
N LEU A 62 6.63 -4.13 15.93
CA LEU A 62 7.45 -2.96 15.65
C LEU A 62 8.64 -2.85 16.60
N GLU A 63 8.44 -3.09 17.90
CA GLU A 63 9.52 -3.16 18.88
C GLU A 63 10.53 -4.27 18.56
N ARG A 64 10.07 -5.44 18.13
CA ARG A 64 10.94 -6.53 17.68
C ARG A 64 11.74 -6.14 16.45
N GLU A 65 11.10 -5.57 15.42
CA GLU A 65 11.80 -5.12 14.20
C GLU A 65 12.89 -4.08 14.52
N LEU A 66 12.65 -3.20 15.51
CA LEU A 66 13.65 -2.24 15.98
C LEU A 66 14.82 -2.89 16.71
N LYS A 67 14.58 -3.97 17.46
CA LYS A 67 15.63 -4.69 18.22
C LYS A 67 16.46 -5.61 17.33
N ASP A 68 15.82 -6.30 16.39
CA ASP A 68 16.43 -7.38 15.63
C ASP A 68 16.98 -6.91 14.27
N GLY A 69 16.46 -5.80 13.72
CA GLY A 69 16.76 -5.35 12.37
C GLY A 69 17.51 -4.02 12.30
N SER A 70 16.87 -2.93 12.75
CA SER A 70 17.37 -1.55 12.58
C SER A 70 16.95 -0.66 13.73
N ASP A 71 17.85 0.19 14.23
CA ASP A 71 17.53 1.17 15.27
C ASP A 71 16.52 2.26 14.82
N ILE A 72 16.25 2.37 13.51
CA ILE A 72 15.36 3.37 12.90
C ILE A 72 14.48 2.71 11.83
N ILE A 73 13.18 3.02 11.84
CA ILE A 73 12.21 2.62 10.81
C ILE A 73 11.48 3.85 10.28
N ALA A 74 11.42 3.98 8.96
CA ALA A 74 10.55 4.97 8.31
C ALA A 74 9.11 4.45 8.28
N GLY A 75 8.22 5.09 9.06
CA GLY A 75 6.86 4.59 9.29
C GLY A 75 5.80 4.94 8.23
N ALA A 76 6.18 5.51 7.09
CA ALA A 76 5.23 5.81 6.03
C ALA A 76 4.59 4.51 5.50
N ARG A 77 3.31 4.55 5.13
CA ARG A 77 2.57 3.40 4.58
C ARG A 77 2.39 2.21 5.54
N TYR A 78 2.48 2.46 6.85
CA TYR A 78 2.14 1.48 7.89
C TYR A 78 0.92 1.94 8.71
N PHE A 79 0.00 1.02 8.96
CA PHE A 79 -0.99 1.14 10.02
C PHE A 79 -0.50 0.40 11.26
N ILE A 80 -0.21 1.17 12.30
CA ILE A 80 0.14 0.63 13.61
C ILE A 80 -1.17 0.34 14.36
N VAL A 81 -1.45 -0.93 14.64
CA VAL A 81 -2.73 -1.38 15.20
C VAL A 81 -2.51 -2.21 16.47
N SER A 82 -3.39 -2.05 17.47
CA SER A 82 -3.27 -2.83 18.71
C SER A 82 -3.72 -4.29 18.57
N ARG A 83 -4.52 -4.59 17.54
CA ARG A 83 -5.06 -5.92 17.20
C ARG A 83 -5.47 -5.93 15.73
N LEU A 84 -5.55 -7.11 15.13
CA LEU A 84 -6.16 -7.25 13.81
C LEU A 84 -7.67 -7.03 13.94
N ASP A 85 -8.19 -6.01 13.25
CA ASP A 85 -9.61 -5.65 13.29
C ASP A 85 -9.98 -5.03 11.94
N PHE A 86 -10.68 -5.81 11.11
CA PHE A 86 -11.02 -5.42 9.74
C PHE A 86 -11.90 -4.17 9.71
N GLU A 87 -12.82 -4.02 10.67
CA GLU A 87 -13.71 -2.88 10.72
C GLU A 87 -12.94 -1.59 11.04
N LEU A 88 -12.02 -1.64 12.01
CA LEU A 88 -11.18 -0.50 12.35
C LEU A 88 -10.29 -0.08 11.16
N ILE A 89 -9.65 -1.04 10.50
CA ILE A 89 -8.79 -0.78 9.33
C ILE A 89 -9.64 -0.20 8.18
N THR A 90 -10.78 -0.82 7.88
CA THR A 90 -11.72 -0.36 6.85
C THR A 90 -12.18 1.07 7.12
N ASN A 91 -12.57 1.39 8.35
CA ASN A 91 -13.03 2.72 8.71
C ASN A 91 -11.91 3.75 8.63
N LYS A 92 -10.68 3.38 9.01
CA LYS A 92 -9.52 4.26 8.87
C LYS A 92 -9.22 4.57 7.40
N ILE A 93 -9.25 3.56 6.53
CA ILE A 93 -9.06 3.75 5.08
C ILE A 93 -10.17 4.66 4.53
N LYS A 94 -11.44 4.40 4.83
CA LYS A 94 -12.56 5.25 4.39
C LYS A 94 -12.38 6.71 4.84
N GLN A 95 -11.92 6.96 6.06
CA GLN A 95 -11.61 8.32 6.54
C GLN A 95 -10.49 8.99 5.76
N ILE A 96 -9.45 8.24 5.36
CA ILE A 96 -8.39 8.75 4.48
C ILE A 96 -9.01 9.13 3.12
N LEU A 97 -9.77 8.23 2.50
CA LEU A 97 -10.36 8.46 1.17
C LEU A 97 -11.32 9.64 1.12
N LEU A 98 -12.10 9.89 2.17
CA LEU A 98 -13.04 11.02 2.25
C LEU A 98 -12.39 12.39 2.07
N ASN A 99 -11.08 12.51 2.31
CA ASN A 99 -10.34 13.77 2.24
C ASN A 99 -9.43 13.86 1.00
N ASN A 100 -9.45 12.87 0.10
CA ASN A 100 -8.50 12.74 -1.00
C ASN A 100 -9.20 12.57 -2.36
N ASP A 101 -9.99 13.57 -2.74
CA ASP A 101 -10.54 13.68 -4.10
C ASP A 101 -9.46 14.23 -5.07
N GLY A 102 -9.60 13.95 -6.37
CA GLY A 102 -8.66 14.44 -7.39
C GLY A 102 -9.29 14.52 -8.78
N ASP A 103 -8.64 15.18 -9.73
CA ASP A 103 -9.14 15.25 -11.11
C ASP A 103 -8.75 14.03 -11.94
N THR A 104 -7.60 13.44 -11.62
CA THR A 104 -7.08 12.20 -12.21
C THR A 104 -6.74 11.16 -11.13
N TRP A 105 -6.48 9.91 -11.56
CA TRP A 105 -6.04 8.86 -10.63
C TRP A 105 -4.61 9.09 -10.16
N GLU A 106 -3.78 9.70 -10.99
CA GLU A 106 -2.44 10.14 -10.66
C GLU A 106 -2.46 11.18 -9.53
N ASP A 107 -3.38 12.16 -9.57
CA ASP A 107 -3.54 13.12 -8.47
C ASP A 107 -3.94 12.42 -7.16
N ILE A 108 -4.88 11.48 -7.24
CA ILE A 108 -5.31 10.69 -6.08
C ILE A 108 -4.14 9.88 -5.53
N ALA A 109 -3.35 9.22 -6.39
CA ALA A 109 -2.22 8.42 -5.96
C ALA A 109 -1.15 9.25 -5.25
N VAL A 110 -0.84 10.46 -5.76
CA VAL A 110 0.07 11.41 -5.08
C VAL A 110 -0.46 11.78 -3.69
N ASN A 111 -1.75 12.05 -3.58
CA ASN A 111 -2.40 12.39 -2.30
C ASN A 111 -2.42 11.20 -1.31
N LEU A 112 -2.51 9.98 -1.82
CA LEU A 112 -2.54 8.74 -1.04
C LEU A 112 -1.15 8.18 -0.68
N ALA A 113 -0.09 8.63 -1.35
CA ALA A 113 1.29 8.16 -1.16
C ALA A 113 1.83 8.16 0.29
N PRO A 114 1.40 9.06 1.21
CA PRO A 114 1.79 8.99 2.62
C PRO A 114 1.24 7.75 3.35
N TYR A 115 0.11 7.21 2.89
CA TYR A 115 -0.64 6.14 3.54
C TYR A 115 -0.49 4.79 2.85
N PHE A 116 -0.26 4.81 1.53
CA PHE A 116 -0.24 3.61 0.72
C PHE A 116 0.89 3.67 -0.31
N ASP A 117 1.27 2.50 -0.80
CA ASP A 117 2.10 2.33 -1.98
C ASP A 117 1.23 2.01 -3.19
N TRP A 118 1.45 2.71 -4.28
CA TRP A 118 0.81 2.40 -5.56
C TRP A 118 1.88 1.90 -6.52
N GLU A 119 1.59 0.81 -7.24
CA GLU A 119 2.56 0.12 -8.11
C GLU A 119 3.23 1.05 -9.16
N TYR A 120 2.61 2.19 -9.47
CA TYR A 120 3.10 3.16 -10.45
C TYR A 120 3.76 4.41 -9.86
N THR A 121 3.83 4.57 -8.53
CA THR A 121 4.27 5.81 -7.85
C THR A 121 5.66 6.28 -8.30
N ASP A 122 6.56 5.33 -8.59
CA ASP A 122 7.94 5.61 -9.04
C ASP A 122 8.22 5.05 -10.45
N SER A 123 7.16 4.79 -11.23
CA SER A 123 7.29 4.25 -12.59
C SER A 123 7.41 5.36 -13.63
N VAL A 124 8.28 5.15 -14.63
CA VAL A 124 8.30 5.99 -15.83
C VAL A 124 7.32 5.40 -16.83
N ARG A 125 6.28 6.17 -17.17
CA ARG A 125 5.31 5.78 -18.18
C ARG A 125 5.89 6.03 -19.57
N ILE A 126 6.13 4.94 -20.30
CA ILE A 126 6.60 4.97 -21.67
C ILE A 126 5.40 4.83 -22.60
N ASN A 127 5.26 5.75 -23.55
CA ASN A 127 4.10 5.81 -24.44
C ASN A 127 4.39 5.30 -25.85
N SER A 128 5.67 5.08 -26.21
CA SER A 128 6.05 4.47 -27.48
C SER A 128 7.36 3.68 -27.41
N GLU A 129 7.59 2.82 -28.42
CA GLU A 129 8.84 2.08 -28.56
C GLU A 129 10.03 3.02 -28.81
N GLU A 130 9.83 4.10 -29.56
CA GLU A 130 10.87 5.11 -29.81
C GLU A 130 11.32 5.81 -28.51
N GLU A 131 10.39 6.15 -27.63
CA GLU A 131 10.67 6.75 -26.32
C GLU A 131 11.52 5.79 -25.45
N LEU A 132 11.16 4.51 -25.42
CA LEU A 132 11.94 3.47 -24.74
C LEU A 132 13.37 3.37 -25.30
N LEU A 133 13.50 3.33 -26.64
CA LEU A 133 14.80 3.21 -27.30
C LEU A 133 15.69 4.42 -27.02
N GLU A 134 15.12 5.63 -26.96
CA GLU A 134 15.85 6.85 -26.59
C GLU A 134 16.31 6.81 -25.12
N MET A 135 15.45 6.38 -24.19
CA MET A 135 15.83 6.22 -22.78
C MET A 135 16.98 5.22 -22.61
N ILE A 136 16.91 4.06 -23.27
CA ILE A 136 17.98 3.04 -23.26
C ILE A 136 19.29 3.62 -23.79
N ARG A 137 19.22 4.43 -24.85
CA ARG A 137 20.41 5.06 -25.44
C ARG A 137 21.05 6.07 -24.48
N LYS A 138 20.27 6.99 -23.90
CA LYS A 138 20.77 7.98 -22.93
C LYS A 138 21.45 7.32 -21.73
N HIS A 139 20.82 6.28 -21.18
CA HIS A 139 21.38 5.57 -20.04
C HIS A 139 22.73 4.87 -20.37
N LYS A 140 22.89 4.35 -21.60
CA LYS A 140 24.17 3.78 -22.06
C LYS A 140 25.27 4.83 -22.22
N GLU A 141 24.91 6.02 -22.66
CA GLU A 141 25.86 7.14 -22.81
C GLU A 141 26.30 7.64 -21.41
N GLU A 142 25.38 7.75 -20.45
CA GLU A 142 25.66 8.17 -19.06
C GLU A 142 26.46 7.12 -18.25
N SER A 143 26.37 5.84 -18.60
CA SER A 143 27.09 4.75 -17.92
C SER A 143 28.54 4.56 -18.40
N GLN A 144 28.99 5.35 -19.40
CA GLN A 144 30.33 5.27 -19.99
C GLN A 144 31.27 6.40 -19.52
N ASP A 145 30.76 7.36 -18.73
CA ASP A 145 31.52 8.41 -18.03
C ASP A 145 31.77 8.05 -16.56
#